data_AF-A0A6G3U216-F1
#
_entry.id   AF-A0A6G3U216-F1
#
_cell.length_a   1.000
_cell.length_b   1.000
_cell.length_c   1.000
_cell.angle_alpha   90.00
_cell.angle_beta   90.00
_cell.angle_gamma   90.00
#
_symmetry.space_group_name_H-M   'P 1'
#
loop_
_entity.id
_entity.type
_entity.pdbx_description
1 polymer ?
#
loop_
_entity_poly.entity_id
_entity_poly.type
_entity_poly.pdbx_seq_one_letter_code
_entity_poly.pdbx_strand_id
1 'polypeptide(L)'
;MNIWIAIGVTVLGCYAVKLAGLMVPAGVLERPLVRRLAALVPVALLAALTAQQTFADGQALVLDARAAGLGAAAVALVLRAPFLVVVAA
;
A
#
# COMPACT_ATOMS: atom_id res chain seq x y z
N MET A 1 -27.70 12.76 -3.31
CA MET A 1 -27.11 13.26 -4.57
C MET A 1 -25.58 13.41 -4.50
N ASN A 2 -25.02 13.99 -3.43
CA ASN A 2 -23.58 14.23 -3.31
C ASN A 2 -22.69 12.97 -3.37
N ILE A 3 -23.13 11.84 -2.79
CA ILE A 3 -22.39 10.56 -2.84
C ILE A 3 -22.27 10.05 -4.28
N TRP A 4 -23.36 10.12 -5.06
CA TRP A 4 -23.34 9.69 -6.47
C TRP A 4 -22.42 10.57 -7.32
N ILE A 5 -22.35 11.87 -7.03
CA ILE A 5 -21.39 12.78 -7.67
C ILE A 5 -19.96 12.39 -7.28
N ALA A 6 -19.68 12.14 -6.00
CA ALA A 6 -18.35 11.72 -5.54
C ALA A 6 -17.90 10.40 -6.19
N ILE A 7 -18.81 9.43 -6.32
CA ILE A 7 -18.56 8.17 -7.03
C ILE A 7 -18.29 8.44 -8.51
N GLY A 8 -19.10 9.27 -9.17
CA GLY A 8 -18.89 9.64 -10.57
C GLY A 8 -17.52 10.27 -10.81
N VAL A 9 -17.12 11.19 -9.93
CA VAL A 9 -15.81 11.86 -9.98
C VAL A 9 -14.67 10.87 -9.73
N THR A 10 -14.77 9.95 -8.78
CA THR A 10 -13.71 8.96 -8.54
C THR A 10 -13.57 7.99 -9.70
N VAL A 11 -14.67 7.52 -10.29
CA VAL A 11 -14.65 6.67 -11.49
C VAL A 11 -13.94 7.40 -12.64
N LEU A 12 -14.34 8.63 -12.92
CA LEU A 12 -13.77 9.42 -14.01
C LEU A 12 -12.29 9.73 -13.75
N GLY A 13 -11.94 10.05 -12.50
CA GLY A 13 -10.56 10.32 -12.08
C GLY A 13 -9.66 9.09 -12.20
N CYS A 14 -10.11 7.93 -11.72
CA CYS A 14 -9.37 6.67 -11.88
C CYS A 14 -9.16 6.32 -13.35
N TYR A 15 -10.17 6.54 -14.19
CA TYR A 15 -10.06 6.31 -15.63
C TYR A 15 -9.08 7.27 -16.31
N ALA A 16 -9.14 8.56 -15.97
CA ALA A 16 -8.22 9.57 -16.47
C ALA A 16 -6.77 9.27 -16.09
N VAL A 17 -6.51 8.84 -14.85
CA VAL A 17 -5.16 8.43 -14.40
C VAL A 17 -4.68 7.21 -15.17
N LYS A 18 -5.55 6.23 -15.41
CA LYS A 18 -5.20 5.05 -16.22
C LYS A 18 -4.84 5.42 -17.65
N LEU A 19 -5.64 6.28 -18.29
CA LEU A 19 -5.35 6.81 -19.62
C LEU A 19 -4.03 7.59 -19.65
N ALA A 20 -3.79 8.46 -18.67
CA ALA A 20 -2.54 9.19 -18.54
C ALA A 20 -1.33 8.23 -18.47
N GLY A 21 -1.45 7.13 -17.72
CA GLY A 21 -0.45 6.07 -17.67
C GLY A 21 -0.16 5.41 -19.02
N LEU A 22 -1.19 5.20 -19.85
CA LEU A 22 -1.03 4.65 -21.20
C LEU A 22 -0.37 5.63 -22.18
N MET A 23 -0.49 6.93 -21.93
CA MET A 23 0.11 7.99 -22.74
C MET A 23 1.57 8.28 -22.35
N VAL A 24 2.11 7.65 -21.29
CA VAL A 24 3.49 7.87 -20.86
C VAL A 24 4.48 7.36 -21.93
N PRO A 25 5.40 8.21 -22.42
CA PRO A 25 6.39 7.81 -23.41
C PRO A 25 7.36 6.74 -22.88
N ALA A 26 7.73 5.78 -23.72
CA ALA A 26 8.64 4.68 -23.38
C ALA A 26 9.98 5.18 -22.78
N GLY A 27 10.55 6.26 -23.32
CA GLY A 27 11.81 6.84 -22.83
C GLY A 27 11.77 7.37 -21.39
N VAL A 28 10.58 7.66 -20.84
CA VAL A 28 10.44 8.02 -19.41
C VAL A 28 10.49 6.77 -18.52
N LEU A 29 9.89 5.67 -18.99
CA LEU A 29 9.81 4.41 -18.25
C LEU A 29 11.16 3.66 -18.22
N GLU A 30 12.00 3.87 -19.23
CA GLU A 30 13.36 3.31 -19.32
C GLU A 30 14.34 3.92 -18.32
N ARG A 31 14.00 5.06 -17.69
CA ARG A 31 14.83 5.65 -16.65
C ARG A 31 14.92 4.70 -15.45
N PRO A 32 16.13 4.37 -14.96
CA PRO A 32 16.33 3.37 -13.91
C PRO A 32 15.61 3.74 -12.61
N LEU A 33 15.52 5.03 -12.29
CA LEU A 33 14.82 5.54 -11.12
C LEU A 33 13.31 5.31 -11.23
N VAL A 34 12.69 5.65 -12.37
CA VAL A 34 11.25 5.47 -12.61
C VAL A 34 10.87 4.00 -12.54
N ARG A 35 11.66 3.12 -13.17
CA ARG A 35 11.45 1.67 -13.12
C ARG A 35 11.54 1.11 -11.69
N ARG A 36 12.53 1.56 -10.91
CA ARG A 36 12.70 1.13 -9.51
C ARG A 36 11.54 1.62 -8.64
N LEU A 37 11.11 2.86 -8.80
CA LEU A 37 9.95 3.38 -8.07
C LEU A 37 8.67 2.65 -8.47
N ALA A 38 8.41 2.43 -9.75
CA ALA A 38 7.22 1.72 -10.21
C ALA A 38 7.10 0.32 -9.59
N ALA A 39 8.21 -0.38 -9.36
CA ALA A 39 8.22 -1.68 -8.68
C ALA A 39 8.04 -1.58 -7.15
N LEU A 40 8.52 -0.50 -6.51
CA LEU A 40 8.50 -0.36 -5.06
C LEU A 40 7.25 0.35 -4.52
N VAL A 41 6.64 1.24 -5.29
CA VAL A 41 5.49 2.06 -4.88
C VAL A 41 4.34 1.21 -4.34
N PRO A 42 3.89 0.11 -4.99
CA PRO A 42 2.78 -0.68 -4.47
C PRO A 42 3.07 -1.25 -3.06
N VAL A 43 4.26 -1.82 -2.88
CA VAL A 43 4.68 -2.40 -1.59
C VAL A 43 4.87 -1.31 -0.55
N ALA A 44 5.45 -0.16 -0.91
CA ALA A 44 5.63 0.97 0.00
C ALA A 44 4.29 1.54 0.48
N LEU A 45 3.30 1.67 -0.42
CA LEU A 45 1.96 2.15 -0.07
C LEU A 45 1.22 1.14 0.82
N LEU A 46 1.32 -0.15 0.51
CA LEU A 46 0.75 -1.20 1.37
C LEU A 46 1.41 -1.21 2.75
N ALA A 47 2.74 -1.10 2.82
CA ALA A 47 3.46 -1.03 4.09
C ALA A 47 3.08 0.21 4.91
N ALA A 48 2.95 1.37 4.25
CA ALA A 48 2.49 2.61 4.89
C ALA A 48 1.04 2.47 5.40
N LEU A 49 0.15 1.86 4.62
CA LEU A 49 -1.22 1.61 5.03
C LEU A 49 -1.27 0.68 6.25
N THR A 50 -0.51 -0.41 6.24
CA THR A 50 -0.43 -1.33 7.38
C THR A 50 0.11 -0.61 8.61
N ALA A 51 1.17 0.19 8.48
CA ALA A 51 1.71 0.99 9.57
C ALA A 51 0.65 1.95 10.14
N GLN A 52 -0.08 2.66 9.27
CA GLN A 52 -1.14 3.56 9.71
C GLN A 52 -2.28 2.82 10.41
N GLN A 53 -2.72 1.67 9.89
CA GLN A 53 -3.78 0.87 10.53
C GLN A 53 -3.36 0.17 11.82
N THR A 54 -2.05 -0.02 12.01
CA THR A 54 -1.47 -0.67 13.19
C THR A 54 -1.20 0.33 14.32
N PHE A 55 -0.67 1.51 13.97
CA PHE A 55 -0.16 2.48 14.94
C PHE A 55 -0.99 3.75 15.08
N ALA A 56 -1.95 4.02 14.18
CA ALA A 56 -2.79 5.21 14.27
C ALA A 56 -4.25 4.85 14.50
N ASP A 57 -4.87 5.53 15.47
CA ASP A 57 -6.32 5.57 15.63
C ASP A 57 -6.77 7.04 15.64
N GLY A 58 -7.39 7.47 14.54
CA GLY A 58 -7.71 8.88 14.28
C GLY A 58 -6.46 9.77 14.25
N GLN A 59 -6.25 10.54 15.31
CA GLN A 59 -5.12 11.48 15.48
C GLN A 59 -4.13 11.00 16.56
N ALA A 60 -4.40 9.87 17.22
CA ALA A 60 -3.57 9.35 18.30
C ALA A 60 -2.66 8.22 17.80
N LEU A 61 -1.41 8.22 18.27
CA LEU A 61 -0.52 7.08 18.10
C LEU A 61 -0.84 6.06 19.20
N VAL A 62 -1.22 4.85 18.82
CA VAL A 62 -1.60 3.79 19.75
C VAL A 62 -0.67 2.60 19.56
N LEU A 63 -0.07 2.12 20.65
CA LEU A 63 0.62 0.83 20.69
C LEU A 63 -0.32 -0.19 21.34
N ASP A 64 -0.99 -0.97 20.51
CA ASP A 64 -1.94 -2.01 20.95
C ASP A 64 -1.49 -3.41 20.50
N ALA A 65 -2.27 -4.45 20.80
CA ALA A 65 -2.02 -5.84 20.43
C ALA A 65 -1.71 -6.04 18.93
N ARG A 66 -2.23 -5.17 18.05
CA ARG A 66 -1.90 -5.18 16.61
C ARG A 66 -0.40 -5.01 16.35
N ALA A 67 0.26 -4.11 17.08
CA ALA A 67 1.70 -3.89 16.94
C ALA A 67 2.49 -5.12 17.43
N ALA A 68 2.03 -5.77 18.51
CA ALA A 68 2.63 -6.99 19.01
C ALA A 68 2.48 -8.16 18.03
N GLY A 69 1.29 -8.35 17.44
CA GLY A 69 1.05 -9.37 16.41
C GLY A 69 1.90 -9.15 15.16
N LEU A 70 2.02 -7.90 14.69
CA LEU A 70 2.90 -7.56 13.56
C LEU A 70 4.37 -7.86 13.88
N GLY A 71 4.79 -7.59 15.12
CA GLY A 71 6.10 -7.98 15.63
C GLY A 71 6.31 -9.51 15.65
N ALA A 72 5.33 -10.27 16.12
CA ALA A 72 5.38 -11.74 16.14
C ALA A 72 5.48 -12.32 14.72
N ALA A 73 4.66 -11.83 13.79
CA ALA A 73 4.71 -12.20 12.38
C ALA A 73 6.08 -11.86 11.75
N ALA A 74 6.65 -10.69 12.06
CA ALA A 74 7.98 -10.31 11.58
C ALA A 74 9.07 -11.26 12.11
N VAL A 75 9.01 -11.63 13.40
CA VAL A 75 9.94 -12.60 13.99
C VAL A 75 9.80 -13.97 13.32
N ALA A 76 8.56 -14.46 13.13
CA ALA A 76 8.31 -15.73 12.46
C ALA A 76 8.86 -15.74 11.02
N LEU A 77 8.72 -14.63 10.30
CA LEU A 77 9.27 -14.45 8.95
C LEU A 77 10.81 -14.48 8.94
N VAL A 78 11.46 -13.80 9.90
CA VAL A 78 12.94 -13.81 10.05
C VAL A 78 13.45 -15.22 10.36
N LEU A 79 12.72 -15.99 11.16
CA LEU A 79 12.99 -17.40 11.44
C LEU A 79 12.68 -18.33 10.24
N ARG A 80 12.23 -17.78 9.11
CA ARG A 80 11.87 -18.51 7.88
C ARG A 80 10.75 -19.52 8.10
N ALA A 81 9.80 -19.21 8.99
CA ALA A 81 8.60 -20.01 9.18
C ALA A 81 7.75 -20.05 7.89
N PRO A 82 6.99 -21.13 7.65
CA PRO A 82 6.11 -21.21 6.49
C PRO A 82 5.04 -20.11 6.55
N PHE A 83 4.57 -19.66 5.39
CA PHE A 83 3.62 -18.53 5.26
C PHE A 83 2.41 -18.66 6.18
N LEU A 84 1.84 -19.86 6.31
CA LEU A 84 0.69 -20.11 7.17
C LEU A 84 0.96 -19.79 8.65
N VAL A 85 2.17 -20.10 9.13
CA VAL A 85 2.58 -19.83 10.52
C VAL A 85 2.78 -18.33 10.73
N VAL A 86 3.32 -17.62 9.73
CA VAL A 86 3.48 -16.16 9.79
C VAL A 86 2.13 -15.45 9.84
N VAL A 87 1.13 -15.91 9.09
CA VAL A 87 -0.22 -15.32 9.07
C VAL A 87 -1.01 -15.62 10.36
N ALA A 88 -0.72 -16.73 11.02
CA ALA A 88 -1.38 -17.13 12.26
C ALA A 88 -0.79 -16.47 13.52
N ALA A 89 0.37 -15.81 13.40
CA ALA A 89 1.06 -15.12 14.49
C ALA A 89 0.53 -13.69 14.67
#